data_AF-A0A1F9Z3H5-F1
#
_entry.id   AF-A0A1F9Z3H5-F1
#
_cell.length_a   1.000
_cell.length_b   1.000
_cell.length_c   1.000
_cell.angle_alpha   90.00
_cell.angle_beta   90.00
_cell.angle_gamma   90.00
#
_symmetry.space_group_name_H-M   'P 1'
#
loop_
_entity.id
_entity.type
_entity.pdbx_description
1 polymer ?
#
loop_
_entity_poly.entity_id
_entity_poly.type
_entity_poly.pdbx_seq_one_letter_code
_entity_poly.pdbx_strand_id
1 'polypeptide(L)'
;MRCGYWEDEVCEKIATHQVIVIRTALLRGAVEEGLEKFMSAGSVRAAVPRGKVLDWLLEPDQLSVRYLTLNRFLGKSETDSDVRDAKARIPSAAWAAQILGRRDPGGWWVRDRHPSYPKYISTNWNLLALSDLGATRGIPKVRASCEYWMDKSPLKGGGVGGMSNGHGHHCYTGNMARALIRFGY
;
A
#
# COMPACT_ATOMS: atom_id res chain seq x y z
N MET A 1 -27.20 2.89 17.90
CA MET A 1 -26.35 1.84 17.29
C MET A 1 -24.90 2.30 17.36
N ARG A 2 -24.06 1.66 18.18
CA ARG A 2 -22.61 1.93 18.21
C ARG A 2 -21.98 1.33 16.96
N CYS A 3 -21.18 2.11 16.24
CA CYS A 3 -20.49 1.74 15.01
C CYS A 3 -19.27 0.86 15.37
N GLY A 4 -19.43 -0.47 15.38
CA GLY A 4 -18.43 -1.46 15.78
C GLY A 4 -17.31 -1.74 14.76
N TYR A 5 -16.92 -0.77 13.92
CA TYR A 5 -15.90 -0.97 12.87
C TYR A 5 -14.46 -0.67 13.31
N TRP A 6 -14.24 -0.20 14.55
CA TRP A 6 -12.94 0.27 15.03
C TRP A 6 -12.18 -0.72 15.92
N GLU A 7 -12.75 -1.88 16.23
CA GLU A 7 -12.13 -2.87 17.14
C GLU A 7 -11.29 -3.93 16.42
N ASP A 8 -11.23 -3.89 15.10
CA ASP A 8 -10.44 -4.82 14.31
C ASP A 8 -8.96 -4.42 14.33
N GLU A 9 -8.13 -5.23 14.99
CA GLU A 9 -6.66 -5.14 15.02
C GLU A 9 -6.02 -4.92 13.63
N VAL A 10 -6.67 -5.40 12.57
CA VAL A 10 -6.26 -5.23 11.17
C VAL A 10 -6.50 -3.81 10.65
N CYS A 11 -7.54 -3.10 11.10
CA CYS A 11 -7.76 -1.69 10.75
C CYS A 11 -6.66 -0.80 11.32
N GLU A 12 -6.28 -1.04 12.57
CA GLU A 12 -5.15 -0.37 13.21
C GLU A 12 -3.85 -0.67 12.46
N LYS A 13 -3.64 -1.93 12.05
CA LYS A 13 -2.47 -2.35 11.26
C LYS A 13 -2.46 -1.76 9.84
N ILE A 14 -3.59 -1.64 9.14
CA ILE A 14 -3.67 -0.98 7.82
C ILE A 14 -3.37 0.52 7.94
N ALA A 15 -3.96 1.20 8.92
CA ALA A 15 -3.68 2.60 9.19
C ALA A 15 -2.19 2.81 9.55
N THR A 16 -1.63 1.92 10.36
CA THR A 16 -0.22 1.94 10.76
C THR A 16 0.71 1.65 9.58
N HIS A 17 0.37 0.70 8.71
CA HIS A 17 1.14 0.39 7.50
C HIS A 17 1.17 1.58 6.52
N GLN A 18 0.04 2.28 6.34
CA GLN A 18 0.01 3.50 5.53
C GLN A 18 0.90 4.61 6.11
N VAL A 19 0.96 4.75 7.45
CA VAL A 19 1.88 5.68 8.13
C VAL A 19 3.34 5.23 7.98
N ILE A 20 3.63 3.93 8.05
CA ILE A 20 4.99 3.39 7.89
C ILE A 20 5.49 3.59 6.46
N VAL A 21 4.68 3.34 5.43
CA VAL A 21 5.08 3.56 4.02
C VAL A 21 5.32 5.05 3.72
N ILE A 22 4.52 5.95 4.32
CA ILE A 22 4.78 7.40 4.27
C ILE A 22 6.09 7.75 4.99
N ARG A 23 6.40 7.11 6.13
CA ARG A 23 7.71 7.25 6.80
C ARG A 23 8.87 6.70 5.96
N THR A 24 8.69 5.62 5.21
CA THR A 24 9.73 5.10 4.29
C THR A 24 9.95 6.03 3.10
N ALA A 25 8.91 6.73 2.62
CA ALA A 25 9.05 7.78 1.61
C ALA A 25 9.77 9.03 2.15
N LEU A 26 9.57 9.38 3.43
CA LEU A 26 10.31 10.46 4.09
C LEU A 26 11.78 10.11 4.35
N LEU A 27 12.12 8.82 4.47
CA LEU A 27 13.52 8.37 4.54
C LEU A 27 14.29 8.60 3.24
N ARG A 28 13.63 8.79 2.08
CA ARG A 28 14.33 9.24 0.86
C ARG A 28 14.84 10.68 0.97
N GLY A 29 14.13 11.58 1.65
CA GLY A 29 14.55 12.97 1.85
C GLY A 29 15.54 13.15 3.01
N ALA A 30 15.43 12.35 4.06
CA ALA A 30 16.29 12.45 5.24
C ALA A 30 17.74 11.98 5.01
N VAL A 31 18.01 11.21 3.93
CA VAL A 31 19.36 10.70 3.63
C VAL A 31 20.22 11.74 2.89
N GLU A 32 19.63 12.72 2.21
CA GLU A 32 20.38 13.72 1.43
C GLU A 32 20.58 15.07 2.15
N GLU A 33 19.67 15.50 3.05
CA GLU A 33 19.78 16.80 3.74
C GLU A 33 20.26 16.71 5.21
N GLY A 34 20.48 15.50 5.72
CA GLY A 34 20.64 15.21 7.16
C GLY A 34 22.07 15.15 7.70
N LEU A 35 23.09 15.75 7.08
CA LEU A 35 24.47 15.64 7.62
C LEU A 35 24.93 16.85 8.42
N GLU A 36 24.54 18.07 8.04
CA GLU A 36 25.08 19.28 8.70
C GLU A 36 24.30 19.71 9.95
N LYS A 37 22.98 19.50 9.99
CA LYS A 37 22.16 19.78 11.19
C LYS A 37 22.26 18.72 12.28
N PHE A 38 22.76 17.53 11.94
CA PHE A 38 22.83 16.36 12.84
C PHE A 38 23.97 16.43 13.88
N MET A 39 24.95 17.32 13.72
CA MET A 39 26.11 17.40 14.64
C MET A 39 25.90 18.33 15.85
N SER A 40 24.74 19.00 15.99
CA SER A 40 24.58 20.10 16.96
C SER A 40 23.75 19.77 18.22
N ALA A 41 22.98 18.67 18.27
CA ALA A 41 22.16 18.37 19.44
C ALA A 41 22.43 16.96 19.99
N GLY A 42 23.03 16.92 21.19
CA GLY A 42 23.33 15.70 21.92
C GLY A 42 22.10 14.88 22.30
N SER A 43 22.34 13.59 22.53
CA SER A 43 21.40 12.52 22.84
C SER A 43 20.65 11.92 21.63
N VAL A 44 21.37 11.11 20.84
CA VAL A 44 20.76 10.14 19.92
C VAL A 44 21.21 8.75 20.35
N ARG A 45 20.25 7.82 20.55
CA ARG A 45 20.51 6.37 20.59
C ARG A 45 21.47 6.03 19.46
N ALA A 46 22.53 5.28 19.75
CA ALA A 46 23.58 4.92 18.78
C ALA A 46 23.00 4.64 17.39
N ALA A 47 23.53 5.32 16.36
CA ALA A 47 23.10 5.12 14.99
C ALA A 47 23.21 3.63 14.61
N VAL A 48 22.12 3.03 14.14
CA VAL A 48 22.13 1.64 13.69
C VAL A 48 22.95 1.57 12.39
N PRO A 49 23.97 0.70 12.29
CA PRO A 49 24.73 0.55 11.05
C PRO A 49 23.83 0.21 9.87
N ARG A 50 24.08 0.83 8.71
CA ARG A 50 23.31 0.60 7.48
C ARG A 50 23.16 -0.89 7.13
N GLY A 51 24.20 -1.69 7.38
CA GLY A 51 24.17 -3.15 7.18
C GLY A 51 23.09 -3.83 8.00
N LYS A 52 23.01 -3.53 9.31
CA LYS A 52 21.98 -4.12 10.18
C LYS A 52 20.55 -3.74 9.78
N VAL A 53 20.35 -2.51 9.28
CA VAL A 53 19.04 -2.07 8.77
C VAL A 53 18.69 -2.81 7.48
N LEU A 54 19.65 -2.98 6.58
CA LEU A 54 19.44 -3.73 5.34
C LEU A 54 19.14 -5.21 5.60
N ASP A 55 19.87 -5.83 6.52
CA ASP A 55 19.64 -7.23 6.90
C ASP A 55 18.21 -7.42 7.40
N TRP A 56 17.76 -6.54 8.31
CA TRP A 56 16.38 -6.53 8.81
C TRP A 56 15.34 -6.31 7.71
N LEU A 57 15.56 -5.36 6.80
CA LEU A 57 14.65 -5.09 5.68
C LEU A 57 14.57 -6.24 4.66
N LEU A 58 15.57 -7.13 4.64
CA LEU A 58 15.65 -8.28 3.74
C LEU A 58 15.21 -9.59 4.40
N GLU A 59 14.79 -9.54 5.66
CA GLU A 59 14.25 -10.71 6.37
C GLU A 59 13.06 -11.32 5.59
N PRO A 60 12.93 -12.66 5.60
CA PRO A 60 11.94 -13.36 4.78
C PRO A 60 10.50 -13.28 5.33
N ASP A 61 10.30 -12.76 6.54
CA ASP A 61 9.01 -12.66 7.21
C ASP A 61 8.13 -11.54 6.63
N GLN A 62 8.75 -10.46 6.15
CA GLN A 62 8.08 -9.31 5.52
C GLN A 62 8.36 -9.26 4.01
N LEU A 63 7.79 -10.20 3.26
CA LEU A 63 8.00 -10.37 1.80
C LEU A 63 7.77 -9.09 0.98
N SER A 64 6.78 -8.27 1.34
CA SER A 64 6.54 -6.97 0.70
C SER A 64 7.68 -5.99 0.94
N VAL A 65 8.19 -5.92 2.17
CA VAL A 65 9.32 -5.04 2.55
C VAL A 65 10.59 -5.51 1.84
N ARG A 66 10.85 -6.82 1.86
CA ARG A 66 11.99 -7.42 1.14
C ARG A 66 11.95 -7.11 -0.35
N TYR A 67 10.80 -7.32 -1.00
CA TYR A 67 10.61 -7.00 -2.42
C TYR A 67 10.90 -5.52 -2.73
N LEU A 68 10.30 -4.60 -1.96
CA LEU A 68 10.50 -3.17 -2.16
C LEU A 68 11.94 -2.75 -1.86
N THR A 69 12.59 -3.34 -0.87
CA THR A 69 14.00 -3.09 -0.57
C THR A 69 14.88 -3.53 -1.73
N LEU A 70 14.70 -4.74 -2.26
CA LEU A 70 15.48 -5.23 -3.39
C LEU A 70 15.27 -4.36 -4.66
N ASN A 71 14.02 -4.07 -5.01
CA ASN A 71 13.69 -3.39 -6.26
C ASN A 71 13.82 -1.86 -6.19
N ARG A 72 13.23 -1.23 -5.17
CA ARG A 72 13.10 0.24 -5.10
C ARG A 72 14.22 0.91 -4.33
N PHE A 73 14.82 0.22 -3.36
CA PHE A 73 15.92 0.77 -2.57
C PHE A 73 17.28 0.36 -3.12
N LEU A 74 17.48 -0.92 -3.43
CA LEU A 74 18.73 -1.44 -3.99
C LEU A 74 18.77 -1.39 -5.53
N GLY A 75 17.67 -1.06 -6.18
CA GLY A 75 17.62 -0.88 -7.64
C GLY A 75 17.72 -2.17 -8.45
N LYS A 76 17.50 -3.35 -7.84
CA LYS A 76 17.53 -4.62 -8.56
C LYS A 76 16.39 -4.69 -9.59
N SER A 77 16.68 -5.30 -10.74
CA SER A 77 15.73 -5.49 -11.82
C SER A 77 14.53 -6.36 -11.40
N GLU A 78 13.37 -6.15 -12.02
CA GLU A 78 12.20 -7.04 -11.91
C GLU A 78 12.49 -8.48 -12.37
N THR A 79 13.55 -8.68 -13.15
CA THR A 79 14.00 -10.00 -13.63
C THR A 79 15.00 -10.69 -12.68
N ASP A 80 15.50 -9.98 -11.67
CA ASP A 80 16.39 -10.55 -10.64
C ASP A 80 15.68 -11.67 -9.88
N SER A 81 16.38 -12.76 -9.60
CA SER A 81 15.80 -13.96 -8.99
C SER A 81 15.22 -13.69 -7.60
N ASP A 82 15.87 -12.86 -6.78
CA ASP A 82 15.40 -12.55 -5.42
C ASP A 82 14.17 -11.67 -5.47
N VAL A 83 14.15 -10.72 -6.41
CA VAL A 83 13.00 -9.83 -6.63
C VAL A 83 11.80 -10.65 -7.07
N ARG A 84 11.99 -11.58 -8.01
CA ARG A 84 10.92 -12.47 -8.51
C ARG A 84 10.39 -13.39 -7.42
N ASP A 85 11.26 -14.03 -6.64
CA ASP A 85 10.85 -14.90 -5.52
C ASP A 85 10.03 -14.13 -4.49
N ALA A 86 10.56 -13.01 -4.01
CA ALA A 86 9.87 -12.18 -3.02
C ALA A 86 8.50 -11.73 -3.54
N LYS A 87 8.44 -11.26 -4.80
CA LYS A 87 7.20 -10.80 -5.45
C LYS A 87 6.17 -11.91 -5.63
N ALA A 88 6.60 -13.09 -6.06
CA ALA A 88 5.70 -14.23 -6.30
C ALA A 88 5.01 -14.71 -5.00
N ARG A 89 5.64 -14.47 -3.84
CA ARG A 89 5.16 -14.90 -2.53
C ARG A 89 4.34 -13.84 -1.79
N ILE A 90 4.29 -12.59 -2.28
CA ILE A 90 3.42 -11.53 -1.74
C ILE A 90 1.96 -11.96 -1.59
N PRO A 91 1.31 -12.66 -2.56
CA PRO A 91 -0.09 -13.08 -2.41
C PRO A 91 -0.33 -14.00 -1.19
N SER A 92 0.69 -14.77 -0.79
CA SER A 92 0.68 -15.65 0.38
C SER A 92 1.21 -14.97 1.66
N ALA A 93 1.72 -13.74 1.56
CA ALA A 93 2.21 -12.99 2.72
C ALA A 93 1.04 -12.64 3.64
N ALA A 94 1.28 -12.70 4.95
CA ALA A 94 0.24 -12.60 5.98
C ALA A 94 -0.74 -11.45 5.74
N TRP A 95 -0.25 -10.23 5.45
CA TRP A 95 -1.12 -9.06 5.30
C TRP A 95 -1.90 -9.03 3.98
N ALA A 96 -1.25 -9.30 2.84
CA ALA A 96 -1.94 -9.32 1.55
C ALA A 96 -2.98 -10.44 1.50
N ALA A 97 -2.64 -11.63 2.02
CA ALA A 97 -3.55 -12.76 2.15
C ALA A 97 -4.75 -12.43 3.05
N GLN A 98 -4.52 -11.80 4.20
CA GLN A 98 -5.60 -11.38 5.12
C GLN A 98 -6.54 -10.35 4.47
N ILE A 99 -5.99 -9.33 3.80
CA ILE A 99 -6.81 -8.32 3.10
C ILE A 99 -7.65 -8.98 2.00
N LEU A 100 -7.04 -9.82 1.16
CA LEU A 100 -7.74 -10.54 0.09
C LEU A 100 -8.72 -11.61 0.59
N GLY A 101 -8.53 -12.12 1.80
CA GLY A 101 -9.42 -13.05 2.47
C GLY A 101 -10.75 -12.41 2.93
N ARG A 102 -10.73 -11.11 3.25
CA ARG A 102 -11.92 -10.33 3.62
C ARG A 102 -12.70 -9.77 2.42
N ARG A 103 -12.19 -9.99 1.21
CA ARG A 103 -12.78 -9.50 -0.04
C ARG A 103 -14.06 -10.27 -0.35
N ASP A 104 -15.13 -9.54 -0.64
CA ASP A 104 -16.38 -10.11 -1.12
C ASP A 104 -16.18 -10.82 -2.49
N PRO A 105 -16.88 -11.93 -2.79
CA PRO A 105 -16.84 -12.57 -4.10
C PRO A 105 -17.12 -11.61 -5.27
N GLY A 106 -17.96 -10.59 -5.06
CA GLY A 106 -18.26 -9.51 -6.02
C GLY A 106 -17.11 -8.53 -6.27
N GLY A 107 -15.96 -8.69 -5.61
CA GLY A 107 -14.73 -7.94 -5.89
C GLY A 107 -14.56 -6.65 -5.07
N TRP A 108 -15.35 -6.45 -4.03
CA TRP A 108 -15.31 -5.26 -3.19
C TRP A 108 -15.08 -5.59 -1.71
N TRP A 109 -14.85 -4.56 -0.90
CA TRP A 109 -14.81 -4.65 0.55
C TRP A 109 -15.92 -3.80 1.15
N VAL A 110 -16.55 -4.33 2.21
CA VAL A 110 -17.60 -3.69 3.03
C VAL A 110 -18.93 -3.44 2.32
N ARG A 111 -18.98 -2.70 1.20
CA ARG A 111 -20.24 -2.38 0.52
C ARG A 111 -20.10 -2.22 -1.00
N ASP A 112 -20.95 -2.91 -1.76
CA ASP A 112 -21.09 -2.71 -3.21
C ASP A 112 -21.45 -1.25 -3.55
N ARG A 113 -21.03 -0.77 -4.71
CA ARG A 113 -21.19 0.60 -5.26
C ARG A 113 -20.64 1.74 -4.41
N HIS A 114 -19.98 1.44 -3.30
CA HIS A 114 -19.43 2.44 -2.39
C HIS A 114 -17.92 2.25 -2.18
N PRO A 115 -17.09 2.32 -3.25
CA PRO A 115 -15.69 1.94 -3.20
C PRO A 115 -14.81 2.83 -2.31
N SER A 116 -15.27 4.00 -1.89
CA SER A 116 -14.50 4.99 -1.11
C SER A 116 -14.86 5.09 0.37
N TYR A 117 -16.00 4.48 0.77
CA TYR A 117 -16.59 4.63 2.10
C TYR A 117 -17.10 3.29 2.64
N PRO A 118 -16.91 3.00 3.94
CA PRO A 118 -16.27 3.83 4.96
C PRO A 118 -14.75 3.96 4.78
N LYS A 119 -14.19 5.03 5.36
CA LYS A 119 -12.76 5.35 5.24
C LYS A 119 -11.92 4.21 5.83
N TYR A 120 -10.75 3.98 5.24
CA TYR A 120 -9.73 2.98 5.61
C TYR A 120 -10.07 1.51 5.39
N ILE A 121 -11.36 1.15 5.26
CA ILE A 121 -11.76 -0.26 5.14
C ILE A 121 -12.55 -0.58 3.86
N SER A 122 -12.95 0.43 3.09
CA SER A 122 -13.60 0.21 1.79
C SER A 122 -12.61 -0.22 0.70
N THR A 123 -13.15 -0.55 -0.47
CA THR A 123 -12.40 -1.12 -1.60
C THR A 123 -11.17 -0.30 -1.98
N ASN A 124 -11.27 1.03 -2.10
CA ASN A 124 -10.14 1.86 -2.49
C ASN A 124 -8.99 1.82 -1.46
N TRP A 125 -9.29 1.79 -0.16
CA TRP A 125 -8.28 1.75 0.89
C TRP A 125 -7.58 0.40 0.96
N ASN A 126 -8.33 -0.70 0.81
CA ASN A 126 -7.73 -2.03 0.69
C ASN A 126 -6.87 -2.15 -0.57
N LEU A 127 -7.33 -1.61 -1.71
CA LEU A 127 -6.54 -1.59 -2.94
C LEU A 127 -5.29 -0.71 -2.81
N LEU A 128 -5.36 0.43 -2.13
CA LEU A 128 -4.18 1.24 -1.82
C LEU A 128 -3.17 0.43 -0.99
N ALA A 129 -3.63 -0.21 0.10
CA ALA A 129 -2.78 -1.04 0.94
C ALA A 129 -2.16 -2.21 0.16
N LEU A 130 -2.94 -2.92 -0.66
CA LEU A 130 -2.42 -4.00 -1.52
C LEU A 130 -1.36 -3.48 -2.51
N SER A 131 -1.56 -2.30 -3.09
CA SER A 131 -0.59 -1.67 -3.99
C SER A 131 0.70 -1.26 -3.27
N ASP A 132 0.60 -0.86 -1.99
CA ASP A 132 1.75 -0.57 -1.13
C ASP A 132 2.50 -1.86 -0.74
N LEU A 133 1.78 -2.97 -0.57
CA LEU A 133 2.36 -4.29 -0.31
C LEU A 133 3.00 -4.94 -1.53
N GLY A 134 2.99 -4.27 -2.69
CA GLY A 134 3.58 -4.78 -3.94
C GLY A 134 2.73 -5.84 -4.65
N ALA A 135 1.46 -5.97 -4.30
CA ALA A 135 0.53 -6.80 -5.07
C ALA A 135 0.36 -6.23 -6.49
N THR A 136 0.03 -7.09 -7.46
CA THR A 136 -0.13 -6.71 -8.87
C THR A 136 -1.41 -7.28 -9.46
N ARG A 137 -1.81 -6.78 -10.63
CA ARG A 137 -2.91 -7.35 -11.45
C ARG A 137 -2.65 -8.79 -11.93
N GLY A 138 -1.46 -9.34 -11.68
CA GLY A 138 -1.18 -10.76 -11.87
C GLY A 138 -1.99 -11.64 -10.92
N ILE A 139 -2.39 -11.12 -9.75
CA ILE A 139 -3.28 -11.80 -8.81
C ILE A 139 -4.73 -11.61 -9.29
N PRO A 140 -5.47 -12.69 -9.64
CA PRO A 140 -6.82 -12.56 -10.21
C PRO A 140 -7.79 -11.76 -9.33
N LYS A 141 -7.74 -11.97 -8.00
CA LYS A 141 -8.56 -11.24 -7.03
C LYS A 141 -8.29 -9.72 -7.05
N VAL A 142 -7.02 -9.32 -7.17
CA VAL A 142 -6.62 -7.90 -7.26
C VAL A 142 -7.12 -7.30 -8.56
N ARG A 143 -6.94 -8.02 -9.69
CA ARG A 143 -7.41 -7.59 -11.00
C ARG A 143 -8.93 -7.31 -10.99
N ALA A 144 -9.72 -8.29 -10.55
CA ALA A 144 -11.17 -8.17 -10.49
C ALA A 144 -11.62 -6.99 -9.62
N SER A 145 -10.95 -6.76 -8.49
CA SER A 145 -11.25 -5.61 -7.63
C SER A 145 -10.84 -4.26 -8.24
N CYS A 146 -9.76 -4.21 -9.03
CA CYS A 146 -9.40 -3.00 -9.78
C CYS A 146 -10.40 -2.70 -10.89
N GLU A 147 -10.84 -3.72 -11.64
CA GLU A 147 -11.86 -3.60 -12.68
C GLU A 147 -13.19 -3.11 -12.10
N TYR A 148 -13.63 -3.72 -10.99
CA TYR A 148 -14.76 -3.24 -10.22
C TYR A 148 -14.58 -1.77 -9.78
N TRP A 149 -13.40 -1.42 -9.27
CA TRP A 149 -13.13 -0.05 -8.80
C TRP A 149 -13.22 0.96 -9.93
N MET A 150 -12.64 0.66 -11.10
CA MET A 150 -12.71 1.51 -12.29
C MET A 150 -14.15 1.64 -12.80
N ASP A 151 -14.93 0.55 -12.80
CA ASP A 151 -16.35 0.56 -13.22
C ASP A 151 -17.25 1.39 -12.29
N LYS A 152 -17.01 1.35 -10.97
CA LYS A 152 -17.83 2.07 -9.98
C LYS A 152 -17.38 3.50 -9.66
N SER A 153 -16.31 3.98 -10.29
CA SER A 153 -15.74 5.31 -10.05
C SER A 153 -15.96 6.40 -11.11
N PRO A 154 -16.58 6.18 -12.30
CA PRO A 154 -16.69 7.24 -13.30
C PRO A 154 -17.74 8.29 -12.90
N LEU A 155 -17.46 9.55 -13.22
CA LEU A 155 -18.38 10.67 -13.14
C LEU A 155 -18.99 10.97 -14.50
N LYS A 156 -20.18 11.60 -14.50
CA LYS A 156 -20.72 12.22 -15.71
C LYS A 156 -19.73 13.29 -16.20
N GLY A 157 -19.24 13.15 -17.44
CA GLY A 157 -18.25 14.07 -18.03
C GLY A 157 -16.80 13.57 -18.07
N GLY A 158 -16.54 12.30 -17.73
CA GLY A 158 -15.23 11.66 -17.97
C GLY A 158 -14.21 11.74 -16.83
N GLY A 159 -14.60 12.26 -15.66
CA GLY A 159 -13.78 12.28 -14.45
C GLY A 159 -13.91 11.02 -13.59
N VAL A 160 -13.09 10.93 -12.55
CA VAL A 160 -13.14 9.88 -11.52
C VAL A 160 -13.64 10.50 -10.21
N GLY A 161 -14.60 9.87 -9.55
CA GLY A 161 -15.20 10.41 -8.32
C GLY A 161 -15.65 9.34 -7.36
N GLY A 162 -15.02 9.30 -6.18
CA GLY A 162 -15.32 8.37 -5.11
C GLY A 162 -16.55 8.75 -4.29
N MET A 163 -17.64 9.09 -4.95
CA MET A 163 -18.92 9.52 -4.37
C MET A 163 -18.92 10.88 -3.65
N SER A 164 -19.47 11.88 -4.34
CA SER A 164 -20.16 13.04 -3.74
C SER A 164 -21.02 13.70 -4.81
N ASN A 165 -22.29 13.30 -4.94
CA ASN A 165 -23.29 14.02 -5.77
C ASN A 165 -22.85 14.43 -7.20
N GLY A 166 -21.93 13.67 -7.83
CA GLY A 166 -21.40 13.98 -9.16
C GLY A 166 -20.11 14.80 -9.21
N HIS A 167 -19.52 15.19 -8.07
CA HIS A 167 -18.23 15.88 -8.00
C HIS A 167 -17.07 14.91 -7.75
N GLY A 168 -15.94 15.17 -8.41
CA GLY A 168 -14.71 14.40 -8.20
C GLY A 168 -13.98 14.88 -6.96
N HIS A 169 -13.40 13.95 -6.21
CA HIS A 169 -12.44 14.27 -5.16
C HIS A 169 -11.03 14.04 -5.70
N HIS A 170 -10.22 15.10 -5.78
CA HIS A 170 -8.84 15.01 -6.31
C HIS A 170 -8.00 13.95 -5.62
N CYS A 171 -8.14 13.81 -4.29
CA CYS A 171 -7.44 12.78 -3.53
C CYS A 171 -7.83 11.36 -3.95
N TYR A 172 -9.10 11.15 -4.31
CA TYR A 172 -9.58 9.86 -4.77
C TYR A 172 -9.01 9.52 -6.15
N THR A 173 -9.03 10.48 -7.07
CA THR A 173 -8.42 10.33 -8.39
C THR A 173 -6.93 10.04 -8.30
N GLY A 174 -6.18 10.79 -7.47
CA GLY A 174 -4.75 10.58 -7.25
C GLY A 174 -4.45 9.21 -6.63
N ASN A 175 -5.26 8.78 -5.65
CA ASN A 175 -5.16 7.46 -5.05
C ASN A 175 -5.41 6.34 -6.07
N MET A 176 -6.43 6.50 -6.92
CA MET A 176 -6.74 5.53 -7.96
C MET A 176 -5.61 5.42 -8.98
N ALA A 177 -5.14 6.55 -9.51
CA ALA A 177 -4.02 6.58 -10.44
C ALA A 177 -2.76 5.91 -9.86
N ARG A 178 -2.37 6.30 -8.63
CA ARG A 178 -1.20 5.72 -7.94
C ARG A 178 -1.30 4.21 -7.79
N ALA A 179 -2.45 3.72 -7.33
CA ALA A 179 -2.67 2.30 -7.09
C ALA A 179 -2.65 1.51 -8.40
N LEU A 180 -3.37 1.96 -9.42
CA LEU A 180 -3.46 1.29 -10.72
C LEU A 180 -2.09 1.18 -11.41
N ILE A 181 -1.29 2.26 -11.41
CA ILE A 181 0.08 2.22 -11.94
C ILE A 181 0.92 1.15 -11.22
N ARG A 182 0.84 1.07 -9.89
CA ARG A 182 1.57 0.08 -9.11
C ARG A 182 1.09 -1.35 -9.35
N PHE A 183 -0.20 -1.52 -9.61
CA PHE A 183 -0.77 -2.81 -10.00
C PHE A 183 -0.35 -3.24 -11.42
N GLY A 184 0.18 -2.34 -12.24
CA GLY A 184 0.64 -2.60 -13.61
C GLY A 184 -0.44 -2.38 -14.67
N TYR A 185 -1.38 -1.47 -14.42
CA TYR A 185 -2.31 -0.98 -15.46
C TYR A 185 -1.65 0.08 -16.33
#